data_AF-A0A7C6DAH4-F1
#
_entry.id   AF-A0A7C6DAH4-F1
#
_cell.length_a   1.000
_cell.length_b   1.000
_cell.length_c   1.000
_cell.angle_alpha   90.00
_cell.angle_beta   90.00
_cell.angle_gamma   90.00
#
_symmetry.space_group_name_H-M   'P 1'
#
loop_
_entity.id
_entity.type
_entity.pdbx_description
1 polymer ?
#
loop_
_entity_poly.entity_id
_entity_poly.type
_entity_poly.pdbx_seq_one_letter_code
_entity_poly.pdbx_strand_id
1 'polypeptide(L)'
;MADVRRFSDAEINRLVKFYEQVEREILDRLNRALLRGNQTEYLEQMKKNIEAILQQLREGNRTWCTEAIPRVYTEGLKNADAMLKDAGVTLKAGFGAIHQQAAQVLAENAFQRLEDVAQVIGRQVNDIYRELALENVRGTVVGYDTWKQTARRYREQLAERGVTGFKDRTGRMWNMRTYTEMVARTTTMEAHLQGTANRLVEQGHDLVKVSTHLGACELCQPWQGKILSITGKTKGYPTLEEAKAAGLFHPNCRHAYGLYIDLDKEIKD
;
A
#
# COMPACT_ATOMS: atom_id res chain seq x y z
N MET A 1 4.33 -24.13 -1.17
CA MET A 1 3.91 -22.87 -1.83
C MET A 1 5.15 -22.01 -2.03
N ALA A 2 5.41 -21.55 -3.26
CA ALA A 2 6.48 -20.58 -3.50
C ALA A 2 6.27 -19.34 -2.63
N ASP A 3 7.36 -18.75 -2.12
CA ASP A 3 7.27 -17.52 -1.31
C ASP A 3 6.75 -16.38 -2.19
N VAL A 4 5.48 -15.99 -1.97
CA VAL A 4 4.76 -14.97 -2.73
C VAL A 4 5.54 -13.63 -2.76
N ARG A 5 6.41 -13.40 -1.77
CA ARG A 5 7.30 -12.21 -1.72
C ARG A 5 8.14 -12.05 -2.98
N ARG A 6 8.68 -13.15 -3.53
CA ARG A 6 9.58 -13.08 -4.70
C ARG A 6 8.95 -12.41 -5.91
N PHE A 7 7.62 -12.46 -6.05
CA PHE A 7 6.93 -11.90 -7.21
C PHE A 7 6.72 -10.39 -7.14
N SER A 8 6.79 -9.79 -5.95
CA SER A 8 6.49 -8.37 -5.73
C SER A 8 7.62 -7.57 -5.09
N ASP A 9 8.65 -8.21 -4.52
CA ASP A 9 9.75 -7.53 -3.82
C ASP A 9 10.46 -6.48 -4.68
N ALA A 10 10.66 -6.76 -5.98
CA ALA A 10 11.29 -5.80 -6.89
C ALA A 10 10.42 -4.54 -7.08
N GLU A 11 9.12 -4.70 -7.29
CA GLU A 11 8.18 -3.60 -7.46
C GLU A 11 8.00 -2.80 -6.17
N ILE A 12 7.92 -3.49 -5.02
CA ILE A 12 7.86 -2.85 -3.71
C ILE A 12 9.12 -2.02 -3.48
N ASN A 13 10.30 -2.59 -3.70
CA ASN A 13 11.57 -1.88 -3.51
C ASN A 13 11.72 -0.69 -4.47
N ARG A 14 11.22 -0.79 -5.71
CA ARG A 14 11.20 0.31 -6.67
C ARG A 14 10.35 1.48 -6.14
N LEU A 15 9.14 1.21 -5.66
CA LEU A 15 8.26 2.24 -5.11
C LEU A 15 8.83 2.86 -3.83
N VAL A 16 9.36 2.03 -2.91
CA VAL A 16 9.96 2.52 -1.66
C VAL A 16 11.14 3.45 -1.95
N LYS A 17 12.05 3.06 -2.84
CA LYS A 17 13.18 3.92 -3.24
C LYS A 17 12.72 5.23 -3.87
N PHE A 18 11.66 5.20 -4.67
CA PHE A 18 11.08 6.40 -5.26
C PHE A 18 10.56 7.36 -4.18
N TYR A 19 9.85 6.85 -3.18
CA TYR A 19 9.40 7.67 -2.04
C TYR A 19 10.56 8.22 -1.20
N GLU A 20 11.61 7.44 -0.98
CA GLU A 20 12.81 7.92 -0.27
C GLU A 20 13.50 9.07 -1.02
N GLN A 21 13.55 9.01 -2.36
CA GLN A 21 14.10 10.07 -3.19
C GLN A 21 13.24 11.34 -3.10
N VAL A 22 11.93 11.20 -3.22
CA VAL A 22 10.98 12.31 -3.11
C VAL A 22 11.04 12.97 -1.73
N GLU A 23 11.07 12.17 -0.65
CA GLU A 23 11.21 12.69 0.72
C GLU A 23 12.49 13.52 0.88
N ARG A 24 13.62 13.02 0.36
CA ARG A 24 14.90 13.75 0.39
C ARG A 24 14.84 15.05 -0.39
N GLU A 25 14.22 15.05 -1.58
CA GLU A 25 14.13 16.26 -2.39
C GLU A 25 13.26 17.33 -1.70
N ILE A 26 12.09 16.95 -1.18
CA ILE A 26 11.22 17.88 -0.45
C ILE A 26 11.96 18.45 0.78
N LEU A 27 12.67 17.61 1.54
CA LEU A 27 13.48 18.03 2.69
C LEU A 27 14.57 19.04 2.29
N ASP A 28 15.29 18.80 1.20
CA ASP A 28 16.33 19.71 0.69
C ASP A 28 15.73 21.06 0.29
N ARG A 29 14.59 21.06 -0.45
CA ARG A 29 13.90 22.30 -0.84
C ARG A 29 13.44 23.11 0.37
N LEU A 30 12.80 22.45 1.34
CA LEU A 30 12.34 23.10 2.57
C LEU A 30 13.51 23.68 3.36
N ASN A 31 14.57 22.92 3.60
CA ASN A 31 15.72 23.38 4.37
C ASN A 31 16.42 24.58 3.70
N ARG A 32 16.57 24.58 2.38
CA ARG A 32 17.14 25.73 1.66
C ARG A 32 16.30 26.99 1.83
N ALA A 33 14.97 26.89 1.80
CA ALA A 33 14.08 28.01 2.03
C ALA A 33 14.13 28.53 3.47
N LEU A 34 14.16 27.61 4.43
CA LEU A 34 14.33 27.93 5.85
C LEU A 34 15.71 28.49 6.21
N LEU A 35 16.66 28.58 5.27
CA LEU A 35 17.97 29.19 5.47
C LEU A 35 18.14 30.54 4.74
N ARG A 36 17.40 30.79 3.66
CA ARG A 36 17.52 32.02 2.86
C ARG A 36 16.79 33.25 3.42
N GLY A 37 16.05 33.09 4.52
CA GLY A 37 15.46 34.20 5.27
C GLY A 37 14.14 34.74 4.69
N ASN A 38 13.94 36.03 4.94
CA ASN A 38 12.87 36.99 4.59
C ASN A 38 12.05 36.91 3.29
N GLN A 39 12.39 36.05 2.33
CA GLN A 39 12.12 36.34 0.90
C GLN A 39 10.85 35.63 0.40
N THR A 40 9.74 36.37 0.28
CA THR A 40 8.43 35.85 -0.17
C THR A 40 8.49 35.18 -1.54
N GLU A 41 9.20 35.78 -2.51
CA GLU A 41 9.40 35.19 -3.84
C GLU A 41 10.07 33.82 -3.78
N TYR A 42 11.05 33.65 -2.89
CA TYR A 42 11.75 32.39 -2.70
C TYR A 42 10.83 31.33 -2.07
N LEU A 43 10.01 31.72 -1.09
CA LEU A 43 9.00 30.84 -0.49
C LEU A 43 7.96 30.38 -1.51
N GLU A 44 7.53 31.28 -2.40
CA GLU A 44 6.60 30.93 -3.47
C GLU A 44 7.23 29.99 -4.49
N GLN A 45 8.48 30.24 -4.89
CA GLN A 45 9.22 29.33 -5.78
C GLN A 45 9.43 27.95 -5.15
N MET A 46 9.75 27.90 -3.85
CA MET A 46 9.85 26.66 -3.09
C MET A 46 8.53 25.88 -3.15
N LYS A 47 7.40 26.55 -2.88
CA LYS A 47 6.07 25.94 -2.92
C LYS A 47 5.79 25.32 -4.30
N LYS A 48 6.01 26.08 -5.38
CA LYS A 48 5.83 25.60 -6.77
C LYS A 48 6.70 24.38 -7.07
N ASN A 49 7.96 24.39 -6.63
CA ASN A 49 8.87 23.26 -6.82
C ASN A 49 8.38 21.99 -6.09
N ILE A 50 7.90 22.13 -4.85
CA ILE A 50 7.37 21.00 -4.09
C ILE A 50 6.05 20.48 -4.68
N GLU A 51 5.18 21.37 -5.16
CA GLU A 51 3.96 20.98 -5.89
C GLU A 51 4.29 20.14 -7.14
N ALA A 52 5.34 20.52 -7.88
CA ALA A 52 5.81 19.73 -9.04
C ALA A 52 6.36 18.36 -8.62
N ILE A 53 7.12 18.27 -7.53
CA ILE A 53 7.60 16.98 -6.98
C ILE A 53 6.42 16.10 -6.57
N LEU A 54 5.41 16.67 -5.91
CA LEU A 54 4.21 15.94 -5.52
C LEU A 54 3.39 15.48 -6.73
N GLN A 55 3.36 16.26 -7.82
CA GLN A 55 2.74 15.82 -9.07
C GLN A 55 3.47 14.62 -9.66
N GLN A 56 4.81 14.66 -9.73
CA GLN A 56 5.61 13.52 -10.19
C GLN A 56 5.42 12.28 -9.30
N LEU A 57 5.30 12.47 -7.98
CA LEU A 57 4.98 11.39 -7.06
C LEU A 57 3.64 10.73 -7.40
N ARG A 58 2.60 11.52 -7.69
CA ARG A 58 1.28 11.01 -8.09
C ARG A 58 1.31 10.25 -9.41
N GLU A 59 2.02 10.78 -10.40
CA GLU A 59 2.20 10.10 -11.68
C GLU A 59 2.92 8.77 -11.51
N GLY A 60 4.02 8.74 -10.73
CA GLY A 60 4.74 7.52 -10.40
C GLY A 60 3.89 6.50 -9.62
N ASN A 61 3.05 6.97 -8.67
CA ASN A 61 2.09 6.13 -7.97
C ASN A 61 1.10 5.47 -8.94
N ARG A 62 0.57 6.25 -9.89
CA ARG A 62 -0.39 5.75 -10.89
C ARG A 62 0.27 4.69 -11.75
N THR A 63 1.45 4.97 -12.32
CA THR A 63 2.21 4.02 -13.12
C THR A 63 2.47 2.72 -12.36
N TRP A 64 2.98 2.81 -11.13
CA TRP A 64 3.23 1.62 -10.31
C TRP A 64 1.96 0.81 -10.07
N CYS A 65 0.83 1.46 -9.72
CA CYS A 65 -0.43 0.77 -9.49
C CYS A 65 -0.94 0.07 -10.77
N THR A 66 -0.83 0.73 -11.93
CA THR A 66 -1.29 0.17 -13.21
C THR A 66 -0.37 -0.94 -13.77
N GLU A 67 0.87 -1.01 -13.32
CA GLU A 67 1.84 -2.04 -13.76
C GLU A 67 1.92 -3.20 -12.76
N ALA A 68 2.25 -2.90 -11.50
CA ALA A 68 2.57 -3.90 -10.49
C ALA A 68 1.34 -4.70 -10.05
N ILE A 69 0.20 -4.04 -9.83
CA ILE A 69 -1.00 -4.71 -9.31
C ILE A 69 -1.57 -5.71 -10.34
N PRO A 70 -1.81 -5.35 -11.63
CA PRO A 70 -2.26 -6.32 -12.62
C PRO A 70 -1.25 -7.46 -12.87
N ARG A 71 0.05 -7.15 -12.84
CA ARG A 71 1.10 -8.17 -12.95
C ARG A 71 1.02 -9.18 -11.83
N VAL A 72 0.99 -8.73 -10.57
CA VAL A 72 0.97 -9.62 -9.40
C VAL A 72 -0.36 -10.39 -9.31
N TYR A 73 -1.47 -9.76 -9.68
CA TYR A 73 -2.76 -10.44 -9.83
C TYR A 73 -2.67 -11.59 -10.85
N THR A 74 -2.04 -11.34 -12.00
CA THR A 74 -1.82 -12.36 -13.05
C THR A 74 -0.93 -13.50 -12.55
N GLU A 75 0.09 -13.22 -11.73
CA GLU A 75 0.88 -14.27 -11.07
C GLU A 75 0.03 -15.10 -10.10
N GLY A 76 -0.98 -14.51 -9.45
CA GLY A 76 -2.00 -15.24 -8.69
C GLY A 76 -2.78 -16.23 -9.56
N LEU A 77 -3.20 -15.82 -10.76
CA LEU A 77 -3.88 -16.71 -11.72
C LEU A 77 -3.00 -17.88 -12.13
N LYS A 78 -1.74 -17.60 -12.49
CA LYS A 78 -0.76 -18.63 -12.89
C LYS A 78 -0.47 -19.62 -11.76
N ASN A 79 -0.38 -19.13 -10.53
CA ASN A 79 -0.17 -20.00 -9.37
C ASN A 79 -1.39 -20.90 -9.12
N ALA A 80 -2.62 -20.39 -9.27
CA ALA A 80 -3.82 -21.22 -9.20
C ALA A 80 -3.84 -22.27 -10.32
N ASP A 81 -3.50 -21.90 -11.56
CA ASP A 81 -3.40 -22.83 -12.68
C ASP A 81 -2.37 -23.94 -12.42
N ALA A 82 -1.22 -23.60 -11.84
CA ALA A 82 -0.21 -24.58 -11.47
C ALA A 82 -0.75 -25.57 -10.41
N MET A 83 -1.40 -25.06 -9.35
CA MET A 83 -2.00 -25.91 -8.32
C MET A 83 -3.07 -26.86 -8.88
N LEU A 84 -3.90 -26.39 -9.80
CA LEU A 84 -4.94 -27.19 -10.46
C LEU A 84 -4.34 -28.27 -11.36
N LYS A 85 -3.31 -27.94 -12.15
CA LYS A 85 -2.58 -28.91 -12.97
C LYS A 85 -1.90 -29.98 -12.13
N ASP A 86 -1.24 -29.59 -11.04
CA ASP A 86 -0.60 -30.51 -10.11
C ASP A 86 -1.62 -31.46 -9.45
N ALA A 87 -2.85 -31.01 -9.29
CA ALA A 87 -3.98 -31.82 -8.82
C ALA A 87 -4.67 -32.64 -9.93
N GLY A 88 -4.17 -32.61 -11.17
CA GLY A 88 -4.75 -33.37 -12.30
C GLY A 88 -6.03 -32.77 -12.89
N VAL A 89 -6.38 -31.53 -12.55
CA VAL A 89 -7.59 -30.86 -13.02
C VAL A 89 -7.36 -30.28 -14.43
N THR A 90 -8.29 -30.57 -15.35
CA THR A 90 -8.28 -29.94 -16.68
C THR A 90 -8.80 -28.50 -16.59
N LEU A 91 -7.97 -27.55 -17.00
CA LEU A 91 -8.32 -26.13 -16.97
C LEU A 91 -9.34 -25.76 -18.05
N LYS A 92 -10.39 -25.04 -17.64
CA LYS A 92 -11.33 -24.36 -18.54
C LYS A 92 -10.76 -23.02 -18.99
N ALA A 93 -11.14 -22.57 -20.19
CA ALA A 93 -10.83 -21.23 -20.67
C ALA A 93 -11.38 -20.18 -19.69
N GLY A 94 -10.56 -19.18 -19.35
CA GLY A 94 -10.92 -18.14 -18.37
C GLY A 94 -11.53 -16.88 -18.98
N PHE A 95 -12.19 -16.09 -18.15
CA PHE A 95 -12.81 -14.81 -18.48
C PHE A 95 -11.82 -13.66 -18.30
N GLY A 96 -10.96 -13.44 -19.30
CA GLY A 96 -9.93 -12.40 -19.25
C GLY A 96 -10.43 -11.00 -18.85
N ALA A 97 -11.61 -10.61 -19.34
CA ALA A 97 -12.19 -9.29 -19.04
C ALA A 97 -12.56 -9.11 -17.55
N ILE A 98 -13.07 -10.15 -16.88
CA ILE A 98 -13.43 -10.09 -15.45
C ILE A 98 -12.16 -9.93 -14.62
N HIS A 99 -11.10 -10.66 -14.97
CA HIS A 99 -9.80 -10.55 -14.31
C HIS A 99 -9.17 -9.16 -14.48
N GLN A 100 -9.27 -8.55 -15.67
CA GLN A 100 -8.81 -7.18 -15.91
C GLN A 100 -9.56 -6.16 -15.05
N GLN A 101 -10.89 -6.27 -14.97
CA GLN A 101 -11.71 -5.38 -14.13
C GLN A 101 -11.34 -5.51 -12.65
N ALA A 102 -11.19 -6.73 -12.14
CA ALA A 102 -10.79 -6.97 -10.75
C ALA A 102 -9.41 -6.38 -10.43
N ALA A 103 -8.42 -6.60 -11.32
CA ALA A 103 -7.10 -6.02 -11.16
C ALA A 103 -7.13 -4.48 -11.19
N GLN A 104 -7.97 -3.88 -12.04
CA GLN A 104 -8.12 -2.43 -12.12
C GLN A 104 -8.71 -1.83 -10.83
N VAL A 105 -9.71 -2.48 -10.24
CA VAL A 105 -10.28 -2.04 -8.96
C VAL A 105 -9.24 -2.07 -7.83
N LEU A 106 -8.44 -3.14 -7.78
CA LEU A 106 -7.34 -3.24 -6.82
C LEU A 106 -6.27 -2.16 -7.03
N ALA A 107 -5.93 -1.87 -8.29
CA ALA A 107 -4.99 -0.82 -8.65
C ALA A 107 -5.49 0.57 -8.23
N GLU A 108 -6.77 0.86 -8.44
CA GLU A 108 -7.37 2.14 -8.03
C GLU A 108 -7.41 2.28 -6.50
N ASN A 109 -7.78 1.22 -5.78
CA ASN A 109 -7.75 1.20 -4.32
C ASN A 109 -6.33 1.42 -3.77
N ALA A 110 -5.33 0.82 -4.39
CA ALA A 110 -3.93 1.04 -4.04
C ALA A 110 -3.49 2.49 -4.32
N PHE A 111 -3.88 3.03 -5.47
CA PHE A 111 -3.59 4.41 -5.85
C PHE A 111 -4.19 5.40 -4.85
N GLN A 112 -5.45 5.20 -4.45
CA GLN A 112 -6.11 6.08 -3.48
C GLN A 112 -5.40 6.09 -2.12
N ARG A 113 -4.91 4.94 -1.64
CA ARG A 113 -4.13 4.84 -0.39
C ARG A 113 -2.80 5.60 -0.46
N LEU A 114 -2.17 5.66 -1.64
CA LEU A 114 -0.94 6.41 -1.88
C LEU A 114 -1.22 7.91 -2.10
N GLU A 115 -2.33 8.26 -2.76
CA GLU A 115 -2.76 9.65 -2.96
C GLU A 115 -3.00 10.35 -1.62
N ASP A 116 -3.59 9.66 -0.64
CA ASP A 116 -3.79 10.21 0.70
C ASP A 116 -2.47 10.72 1.33
N VAL A 117 -1.35 10.03 1.07
CA VAL A 117 -0.02 10.42 1.56
C VAL A 117 0.45 11.69 0.86
N ALA A 118 0.36 11.73 -0.47
CA ALA A 118 0.73 12.91 -1.26
C ALA A 118 -0.06 14.16 -0.83
N GLN A 119 -1.35 13.99 -0.52
CA GLN A 119 -2.20 15.07 -0.03
C GLN A 119 -1.80 15.56 1.36
N VAL A 120 -1.46 14.65 2.29
CA VAL A 120 -1.01 15.07 3.63
C VAL A 120 0.28 15.88 3.54
N ILE A 121 1.24 15.43 2.75
CA ILE A 121 2.51 16.16 2.55
C ILE A 121 2.25 17.53 1.94
N GLY A 122 1.41 17.59 0.89
CA GLY A 122 1.04 18.86 0.26
C GLY A 122 0.39 19.84 1.25
N ARG A 123 -0.47 19.37 2.14
CA ARG A 123 -1.06 20.20 3.21
C ARG A 123 0.01 20.72 4.17
N GLN A 124 0.89 19.84 4.67
CA GLN A 124 1.96 20.25 5.59
C GLN A 124 2.88 21.32 4.98
N VAL A 125 3.26 21.15 3.71
CA VAL A 125 4.09 22.13 2.98
C VAL A 125 3.35 23.47 2.84
N ASN A 126 2.06 23.44 2.52
CA ASN A 126 1.23 24.64 2.42
C ASN A 126 1.10 25.37 3.77
N ASP A 127 0.98 24.63 4.87
CA ASP A 127 0.90 25.21 6.21
C ASP A 127 2.22 25.89 6.61
N ILE A 128 3.37 25.25 6.34
CA ILE A 128 4.70 25.85 6.55
C ILE A 128 4.83 27.16 5.76
N TYR A 129 4.49 27.12 4.47
CA TYR A 129 4.53 28.29 3.60
C TYR A 129 3.65 29.42 4.15
N ARG A 130 2.40 29.11 4.52
CA ARG A 130 1.43 30.09 5.01
C ARG A 130 1.91 30.76 6.29
N GLU A 131 2.46 30.00 7.23
CA GLU A 131 2.94 30.58 8.49
C GLU A 131 4.16 31.49 8.27
N LEU A 132 5.14 31.06 7.46
CA LEU A 132 6.30 31.88 7.13
C LEU A 132 5.92 33.15 6.34
N ALA A 133 4.95 33.05 5.43
CA ALA A 133 4.44 34.18 4.66
C ALA A 133 3.65 35.17 5.52
N LEU A 134 2.91 34.70 6.54
CA LEU A 134 2.19 35.57 7.47
C LEU A 134 3.14 36.40 8.34
N GLU A 135 4.22 35.79 8.85
CA GLU A 135 5.26 36.52 9.61
C GLU A 135 5.96 37.59 8.76
N ASN A 136 6.03 37.35 7.46
CA ASN A 136 6.52 38.31 6.46
C ASN A 136 5.70 39.59 6.39
N VAL A 137 4.37 39.47 6.49
CA VAL A 137 3.42 40.59 6.36
C VAL A 137 3.25 41.36 7.66
N ARG A 138 3.31 40.68 8.82
CA ARG A 138 2.97 41.28 10.11
C ARG A 138 4.09 42.12 10.74
N GLY A 139 5.34 41.93 10.33
CA GLY A 139 6.48 42.57 10.99
C GLY A 139 6.68 42.06 12.42
N THR A 140 7.74 42.52 13.10
CA THR A 140 8.10 42.05 14.45
C THR A 140 7.19 42.65 15.52
N VAL A 141 5.94 42.19 15.59
CA VAL A 141 4.99 42.58 16.63
C VAL A 141 5.40 41.91 17.94
N VAL A 142 5.49 42.70 19.02
CA VAL A 142 5.85 42.22 20.36
C VAL A 142 4.87 41.10 20.78
N GLY A 143 5.40 39.91 21.06
CA GLY A 143 4.63 38.72 21.46
C GLY A 143 4.50 37.63 20.38
N TYR A 144 4.95 37.85 19.15
CA TYR A 144 4.98 36.86 18.07
C TYR A 144 6.40 36.35 17.76
N ASP A 145 6.51 35.10 17.26
CA ASP A 145 7.78 34.52 16.83
C ASP A 145 8.33 35.28 15.63
N THR A 146 9.61 35.67 15.68
CA THR A 146 10.32 36.18 14.50
C THR A 146 10.41 35.10 13.43
N TRP A 147 10.55 35.49 12.16
CA TRP A 147 10.85 34.55 11.07
C TRP A 147 11.96 33.55 11.45
N LYS A 148 13.01 34.02 12.14
CA LYS A 148 14.15 33.17 12.54
C LYS A 148 13.74 32.11 13.56
N GLN A 149 12.85 32.46 14.48
CA GLN A 149 12.30 31.51 15.47
C GLN A 149 11.37 30.51 14.78
N THR A 150 10.43 30.97 13.96
CA THR A 150 9.52 30.10 13.19
C THR A 150 10.28 29.14 12.28
N ALA A 151 11.25 29.64 11.51
CA ALA A 151 12.07 28.83 10.64
C ALA A 151 12.96 27.84 11.42
N ARG A 152 13.50 28.24 12.57
CA ARG A 152 14.25 27.33 13.45
C ARG A 152 13.35 26.22 13.99
N ARG A 153 12.15 26.54 14.47
CA ARG A 153 11.16 25.58 14.97
C ARG A 153 10.80 24.55 13.89
N TYR A 154 10.55 25.00 12.66
CA TYR A 154 10.29 24.07 11.55
C TYR A 154 11.50 23.22 11.17
N ARG A 155 12.72 23.76 11.18
CA ARG A 155 13.93 22.95 10.95
C ARG A 155 14.10 21.88 12.03
N GLU A 156 13.84 22.20 13.30
CA GLU A 156 13.90 21.24 14.40
C GLU A 156 12.82 20.15 14.24
N GLN A 157 11.58 20.52 13.90
CA GLN A 157 10.52 19.56 13.60
C GLN A 157 10.86 18.63 12.42
N LEU A 158 11.40 19.19 11.34
CA LEU A 158 11.83 18.42 10.16
C LEU A 158 13.04 17.53 10.47
N ALA A 159 13.96 17.97 11.34
CA ALA A 159 15.10 17.16 11.78
C ALA A 159 14.69 16.00 12.70
N GLU A 160 13.72 16.23 13.60
CA GLU A 160 13.20 15.22 14.52
C GLU A 160 12.29 14.18 13.82
N ARG A 161 11.49 14.61 12.85
CA ARG A 161 10.38 13.81 12.30
C ARG A 161 10.43 13.59 10.78
N GLY A 162 11.44 14.13 10.09
CA GLY A 162 11.45 14.22 8.63
C GLY A 162 10.36 15.16 8.10
N VAL A 163 10.11 15.11 6.78
CA VAL A 163 8.88 15.67 6.16
C VAL A 163 7.64 14.83 6.53
N THR A 164 7.82 13.72 7.25
CA THR A 164 7.02 12.52 6.95
C THR A 164 6.28 11.93 8.12
N GLY A 165 6.38 12.50 9.32
CA GLY A 165 5.47 12.22 10.42
C GLY A 165 4.04 12.61 10.06
N PHE A 166 3.29 11.70 9.43
CA PHE A 166 1.86 11.88 9.23
C PHE A 166 1.06 10.87 10.04
N LYS A 167 -0.14 11.30 10.40
CA LYS A 167 -1.14 10.48 11.05
C LYS A 167 -2.04 9.88 9.98
N ASP A 168 -2.13 8.55 9.92
CA ASP A 168 -3.10 7.89 9.04
C ASP A 168 -4.54 8.07 9.58
N ARG A 169 -5.53 7.57 8.84
CA ARG A 169 -6.95 7.62 9.25
C ARG A 169 -7.24 6.90 10.58
N THR A 170 -6.42 5.90 10.94
CA THR A 170 -6.56 5.11 12.18
C THR A 170 -5.86 5.77 13.37
N GLY A 171 -5.13 6.86 13.11
CA GLY A 171 -4.45 7.64 14.10
C GLY A 171 -3.01 7.23 14.38
N ARG A 172 -2.46 6.31 13.59
CA ARG A 172 -1.08 5.85 13.72
C ARG A 172 -0.13 6.84 13.05
N MET A 173 1.01 7.07 13.70
CA MET A 173 2.11 7.84 13.16
C MET A 173 2.95 6.99 12.21
N TRP A 174 3.22 7.53 11.04
CA TRP A 174 4.03 6.90 10.01
C TRP A 174 5.13 7.83 9.53
N ASN A 175 6.16 7.26 8.91
CA ASN A 175 7.00 7.96 7.94
C ASN A 175 6.66 7.46 6.52
N MET A 176 7.02 8.24 5.50
CA MET A 176 6.66 7.96 4.10
C MET A 176 7.15 6.58 3.67
N ARG A 177 8.43 6.28 3.92
CA ARG A 177 9.05 5.00 3.57
C ARG A 177 8.26 3.82 4.14
N THR A 178 8.03 3.81 5.45
CA THR A 178 7.39 2.67 6.15
C THR A 178 5.92 2.51 5.78
N TYR A 179 5.20 3.60 5.57
CA TYR A 179 3.82 3.54 5.10
C TYR A 179 3.74 3.03 3.66
N THR A 180 4.56 3.56 2.75
CA THR A 180 4.60 3.12 1.36
C THR A 180 5.00 1.65 1.25
N GLU A 181 5.99 1.21 2.03
CA GLU A 181 6.37 -0.20 2.10
C GLU A 181 5.20 -1.08 2.57
N MET A 182 4.51 -0.65 3.63
CA MET A 182 3.33 -1.35 4.14
C MET A 182 2.20 -1.42 3.09
N VAL A 183 1.86 -0.31 2.44
CA VAL A 183 0.83 -0.26 1.40
C VAL A 183 1.22 -1.17 0.25
N ALA A 184 2.43 -1.05 -0.28
CA ALA A 184 2.91 -1.83 -1.40
C ALA A 184 2.88 -3.33 -1.11
N ARG A 185 3.38 -3.76 0.06
CA ARG A 185 3.34 -5.18 0.49
C ARG A 185 1.92 -5.70 0.63
N THR A 186 1.04 -4.89 1.21
CA THR A 186 -0.34 -5.30 1.50
C THR A 186 -1.13 -5.41 0.20
N THR A 187 -1.04 -4.42 -0.69
CA THR A 187 -1.81 -4.40 -1.95
C THR A 187 -1.31 -5.43 -2.95
N THR A 188 -0.01 -5.70 -3.03
CA THR A 188 0.51 -6.77 -3.89
C THR A 188 0.09 -8.14 -3.38
N MET A 189 0.12 -8.38 -2.06
CA MET A 189 -0.39 -9.62 -1.48
C MET A 189 -1.89 -9.77 -1.73
N GLU A 190 -2.68 -8.72 -1.48
CA GLU A 190 -4.12 -8.69 -1.74
C GLU A 190 -4.44 -9.03 -3.21
N ALA A 191 -3.67 -8.45 -4.15
CA ALA A 191 -3.82 -8.73 -5.58
C ALA A 191 -3.50 -10.18 -5.94
N HIS A 192 -2.42 -10.73 -5.39
CA HIS A 192 -2.03 -12.13 -5.61
C HIS A 192 -3.12 -13.09 -5.12
N LEU A 193 -3.61 -12.85 -3.90
CA LEU A 193 -4.64 -13.66 -3.27
C LEU A 193 -5.97 -13.56 -4.00
N GLN A 194 -6.38 -12.36 -4.41
CA GLN A 194 -7.62 -12.17 -5.17
C GLN A 194 -7.54 -12.84 -6.55
N GLY A 195 -6.41 -12.74 -7.24
CA GLY A 195 -6.17 -13.45 -8.50
C GLY A 195 -6.32 -14.96 -8.29
N THR A 196 -5.63 -15.51 -7.30
CA THR A 196 -5.70 -16.93 -6.94
C THR A 196 -7.15 -17.36 -6.67
N ALA A 197 -7.86 -16.66 -5.80
CA ALA A 197 -9.24 -17.00 -5.44
C ALA A 197 -10.20 -16.92 -6.65
N ASN A 198 -10.12 -15.86 -7.44
CA ASN A 198 -10.97 -15.69 -8.62
C ASN A 198 -10.75 -16.82 -9.63
N ARG A 199 -9.49 -17.21 -9.86
CA ARG A 199 -9.17 -18.31 -10.78
C ARG A 199 -9.67 -19.66 -10.26
N LEU A 200 -9.52 -19.94 -8.96
CA LEU A 200 -10.02 -21.19 -8.37
C LEU A 200 -11.56 -21.29 -8.48
N VAL A 201 -12.27 -20.20 -8.14
CA VAL A 201 -13.74 -20.14 -8.24
C VAL A 201 -14.20 -20.28 -9.69
N GLU A 202 -13.52 -19.63 -10.63
CA GLU A 202 -13.80 -19.76 -12.07
C GLU A 202 -13.67 -21.21 -12.55
N GLN A 203 -12.73 -21.97 -11.99
CA GLN A 203 -12.53 -23.38 -12.30
C GLN A 203 -13.49 -24.31 -11.52
N GLY A 204 -14.33 -23.75 -10.64
CA GLY A 204 -15.33 -24.49 -9.87
C GLY A 204 -14.84 -24.97 -8.51
N HIS A 205 -13.67 -24.53 -8.05
CA HIS A 205 -13.11 -24.90 -6.77
C HIS A 205 -13.35 -23.81 -5.73
N ASP A 206 -13.95 -24.19 -4.62
CA ASP A 206 -14.38 -23.27 -3.56
C ASP A 206 -13.57 -23.40 -2.28
N LEU A 207 -12.69 -24.41 -2.15
CA LEU A 207 -11.93 -24.64 -0.92
C LEU A 207 -10.47 -24.24 -1.08
N VAL A 208 -9.96 -23.53 -0.08
CA VAL A 208 -8.55 -23.15 0.01
C VAL A 208 -8.00 -23.45 1.39
N LYS A 209 -6.72 -23.84 1.44
CA LYS A 209 -5.99 -24.02 2.70
C LYS A 209 -5.10 -22.83 2.96
N VAL A 210 -5.25 -22.22 4.13
CA VAL A 210 -4.39 -21.13 4.60
C VAL A 210 -3.00 -21.67 4.90
N SER A 211 -1.97 -20.93 4.46
CA SER A 211 -0.58 -21.30 4.69
C SER A 211 -0.22 -21.27 6.17
N THR A 212 0.88 -21.94 6.50
CA THR A 212 1.43 -22.01 7.86
C THR A 212 2.84 -21.44 7.83
N HIS A 213 3.19 -20.61 8.80
CA HIS A 213 4.55 -20.12 8.96
C HIS A 213 4.89 -19.84 10.42
N LEU A 214 6.19 -19.92 10.75
CA LEU A 214 6.71 -19.54 12.07
C LEU A 214 6.52 -18.04 12.31
N GLY A 215 6.16 -17.67 13.54
CA GLY A 215 6.02 -16.27 13.96
C GLY A 215 4.79 -15.55 13.42
N ALA A 216 3.65 -16.23 13.24
CA ALA A 216 2.41 -15.51 12.98
C ALA A 216 1.91 -14.76 14.21
N CYS A 217 1.29 -13.62 13.94
CA CYS A 217 0.62 -12.79 14.94
C CYS A 217 -0.65 -13.46 15.48
N GLU A 218 -1.12 -12.97 16.61
CA GLU A 218 -2.32 -13.44 17.30
C GLU A 218 -3.59 -13.42 16.42
N LEU A 219 -3.68 -12.48 15.48
CA LEU A 219 -4.81 -12.41 14.53
C LEU A 219 -4.81 -13.57 13.53
N CYS A 220 -3.63 -14.01 13.08
CA CYS A 220 -3.51 -15.05 12.06
C CYS A 220 -3.35 -16.46 12.64
N GLN A 221 -2.86 -16.61 13.88
CA GLN A 221 -2.66 -17.93 14.51
C GLN A 221 -3.92 -18.82 14.45
N PRO A 222 -5.14 -18.32 14.74
CA PRO A 222 -6.35 -19.15 14.69
C PRO A 222 -6.69 -19.67 13.29
N TRP A 223 -6.11 -19.11 12.23
CA TRP A 223 -6.45 -19.42 10.84
C TRP A 223 -5.40 -20.25 10.12
N GLN A 224 -4.21 -20.43 10.70
CA GLN A 224 -3.15 -21.22 10.08
C GLN A 224 -3.60 -22.64 9.77
N GLY A 225 -3.35 -23.11 8.55
CA GLY A 225 -3.67 -24.47 8.13
C GLY A 225 -5.16 -24.78 8.00
N LYS A 226 -6.06 -23.85 8.35
CA LYS A 226 -7.50 -24.04 8.20
C LYS A 226 -7.89 -24.07 6.73
N ILE A 227 -8.93 -24.86 6.45
CA ILE A 227 -9.60 -24.92 5.15
C ILE A 227 -10.76 -23.94 5.20
N LEU A 228 -10.83 -23.03 4.23
CA LEU A 228 -11.84 -22.00 4.12
C LEU A 228 -12.62 -22.17 2.82
N SER A 229 -13.91 -21.86 2.85
CA SER A 229 -14.72 -21.68 1.65
C SER A 229 -14.55 -20.26 1.10
N ILE A 230 -14.16 -20.12 -0.17
CA ILE A 230 -13.95 -18.82 -0.82
C ILE A 230 -15.28 -18.07 -0.92
N THR A 231 -16.33 -18.73 -1.42
CA THR A 231 -17.65 -18.13 -1.70
C THR A 231 -18.67 -18.32 -0.58
N GLY A 232 -18.37 -19.18 0.40
CA GLY A 232 -19.30 -19.61 1.45
C GLY A 232 -20.32 -20.68 1.00
N LYS A 233 -20.27 -21.13 -0.25
CA LYS A 233 -21.20 -22.14 -0.79
C LYS A 233 -20.92 -23.53 -0.24
N THR A 234 -19.66 -23.86 0.04
CA THR A 234 -19.28 -25.18 0.56
C THR A 234 -19.52 -25.25 2.07
N LYS A 235 -20.61 -25.93 2.46
CA LYS A 235 -21.00 -26.10 3.87
C LYS A 235 -19.98 -26.91 4.66
N GLY A 236 -19.91 -26.63 5.96
CA GLY A 236 -19.02 -27.32 6.91
C GLY A 236 -17.63 -26.69 7.06
N TYR A 237 -17.35 -25.59 6.34
CA TYR A 237 -16.11 -24.81 6.48
C TYR A 237 -16.43 -23.37 6.85
N PRO A 238 -15.58 -22.70 7.66
CA PRO A 238 -15.65 -21.26 7.81
C PRO A 238 -15.36 -20.56 6.47
N THR A 239 -15.87 -19.35 6.31
CA THR A 239 -15.71 -18.61 5.05
C THR A 239 -14.44 -17.77 5.04
N LEU A 240 -13.93 -17.48 3.85
CA LEU A 240 -12.79 -16.57 3.66
C LEU A 240 -13.12 -15.16 4.18
N GLU A 241 -14.36 -14.71 4.02
CA GLU A 241 -14.82 -13.40 4.51
C GLU A 241 -14.90 -13.35 6.04
N GLU A 242 -15.37 -14.42 6.71
CA GLU A 242 -15.31 -14.54 8.18
C GLU A 242 -13.87 -14.46 8.68
N ALA A 243 -12.95 -15.16 8.01
CA ALA A 243 -11.54 -15.14 8.39
C ALA A 243 -10.91 -13.75 8.26
N LYS A 244 -11.19 -13.05 7.15
CA LYS A 244 -10.76 -11.66 6.94
C LYS A 244 -11.34 -10.71 7.98
N ALA A 245 -12.64 -10.83 8.27
CA ALA A 245 -13.31 -10.02 9.28
C ALA A 245 -12.72 -10.23 10.68
N ALA A 246 -12.22 -11.45 10.97
CA ALA A 246 -11.51 -11.79 12.20
C ALA A 246 -10.02 -11.39 12.20
N GLY A 247 -9.51 -10.73 11.14
CA GLY A 247 -8.16 -10.18 11.09
C GLY A 247 -7.14 -10.95 10.25
N LEU A 248 -7.53 -12.03 9.56
CA LEU A 248 -6.66 -12.69 8.58
C LEU A 248 -6.37 -11.74 7.40
N PHE A 249 -5.16 -11.79 6.85
CA PHE A 249 -4.69 -10.90 5.77
C PHE A 249 -4.67 -9.40 6.13
N HIS A 250 -4.44 -9.09 7.41
CA HIS A 250 -4.17 -7.73 7.87
C HIS A 250 -2.94 -7.08 7.18
N PRO A 251 -2.70 -5.76 7.34
CA PRO A 251 -1.53 -5.10 6.75
C PRO A 251 -0.21 -5.78 7.13
N ASN A 252 0.70 -5.96 6.16
CA ASN A 252 1.95 -6.73 6.29
C ASN A 252 1.80 -8.23 6.60
N CYS A 253 0.59 -8.80 6.49
CA CYS A 253 0.40 -10.24 6.64
C CYS A 253 1.22 -11.02 5.60
N ARG A 254 1.74 -12.17 6.02
CA ARG A 254 2.59 -13.05 5.19
C ARG A 254 1.88 -14.35 4.82
N HIS A 255 0.65 -14.53 5.28
CA HIS A 255 -0.17 -15.66 4.90
C HIS A 255 -0.55 -15.57 3.44
N ALA A 256 -0.67 -16.75 2.84
CA ALA A 256 -1.32 -16.94 1.57
C ALA A 256 -2.27 -18.12 1.70
N TYR A 257 -2.98 -18.44 0.64
CA TYR A 257 -3.74 -19.67 0.55
C TYR A 257 -3.55 -20.29 -0.83
N GLY A 258 -3.95 -21.55 -0.96
CA GLY A 258 -4.00 -22.23 -2.24
C GLY A 258 -5.02 -23.34 -2.23
N LEU A 259 -5.19 -23.95 -3.39
CA LEU A 259 -6.19 -24.98 -3.64
C LEU A 259 -6.19 -26.05 -2.55
N TYR A 260 -7.39 -26.38 -2.09
CA TYR A 260 -7.66 -27.59 -1.33
C TYR A 260 -8.75 -28.39 -2.04
N ILE A 261 -8.51 -29.69 -2.22
CA ILE A 261 -9.50 -30.62 -2.77
C ILE A 261 -9.90 -31.58 -1.64
N ASP A 262 -11.20 -31.66 -1.39
CA ASP A 262 -11.77 -32.58 -0.39
C ASP A 262 -12.10 -33.92 -1.06
N LEU A 263 -11.11 -34.82 -1.09
CA LEU A 263 -11.22 -36.14 -1.74
C LEU A 263 -12.33 -37.01 -1.12
N ASP A 264 -12.67 -36.81 0.16
CA ASP A 264 -13.69 -37.61 0.85
C ASP A 264 -15.12 -37.26 0.40
N LYS A 265 -15.32 -36.08 -0.17
CA LYS A 265 -16.59 -35.68 -0.80
C LYS A 265 -16.66 -36.06 -2.27
N GLU A 266 -15.55 -36.03 -3.00
CA GLU A 266 -15.51 -36.44 -4.41
C GLU A 266 -15.80 -37.93 -4.63
N ILE A 267 -15.63 -38.79 -3.62
CA ILE A 267 -15.95 -40.23 -3.70
C ILE A 267 -17.45 -40.52 -3.47
N LYS A 268 -18.21 -39.55 -2.94
CA LYS A 268 -19.63 -39.74 -2.58
C LYS A 268 -20.61 -39.25 -3.66
N ASP A 269 -20.13 -38.51 -4.65
CA ASP A 269 -20.87 -38.05 -5.83
C ASP A 269 -20.44 -38.84 -7.08
#